data_AF-A0A1S8WTN9-F1
#
_entry.id   AF-A0A1S8WTN9-F1
#
_cell.length_a   1.000
_cell.length_b   1.000
_cell.length_c   1.000
_cell.angle_alpha   90.00
_cell.angle_beta   90.00
_cell.angle_gamma   90.00
#
_symmetry.space_group_name_H-M   'P 1'
#
loop_
_entity.id
_entity.type
_entity.pdbx_description
1 polymer ?
#
loop_
_entity_poly.entity_id
_entity_poly.type
_entity_poly.pdbx_seq_one_letter_code
_entity_poly.pdbx_strand_id
1 'polypeptide(L)'
;MCAFSWFNRTLEEEEDRRRREEAMAQAEAEDDESDSTGLTGEGYSGDPDKRSGKKKAKKRKGNKKGNTSTASKRKRLDGPIDGTEELSRKVYDTMEKLKEIFFVIRLHRHNSAATLPPTSDPDQPVHSELMDSRDAFLQMARERHLEFSSLRRAKYSTMVLLYELHMEQRQSFMKPAFRYPPFTK
;
A
#
# COMPACT_ATOMS: atom_id res chain seq x y z
N MET A 1 -23.91 -12.24 -4.94
CA MET A 1 -23.17 -13.36 -5.57
C MET A 1 -21.81 -12.94 -6.13
N CYS A 2 -21.63 -11.79 -6.79
CA CYS A 2 -20.32 -11.41 -7.37
C CYS A 2 -19.19 -11.12 -6.36
N ALA A 3 -19.47 -10.54 -5.18
CA ALA A 3 -18.43 -10.26 -4.18
C ALA A 3 -17.80 -11.54 -3.60
N PHE A 4 -18.63 -12.58 -3.39
CA PHE A 4 -18.16 -13.89 -2.94
C PHE A 4 -17.32 -14.56 -4.03
N SER A 5 -17.73 -14.45 -5.29
CA SER A 5 -16.96 -14.98 -6.42
C SER A 5 -15.61 -14.29 -6.60
N TRP A 6 -15.53 -12.97 -6.39
CA TRP A 6 -14.26 -12.25 -6.44
C TRP A 6 -13.33 -12.63 -5.27
N PHE A 7 -13.87 -12.74 -4.06
CA PHE A 7 -13.11 -13.17 -2.88
C PHE A 7 -12.56 -14.61 -3.02
N ASN A 8 -13.36 -15.53 -3.58
CA ASN A 8 -12.89 -16.89 -3.87
C ASN A 8 -11.83 -16.90 -4.98
N ARG A 9 -11.98 -16.05 -6.00
CA ARG A 9 -10.97 -15.91 -7.06
C ARG A 9 -9.64 -15.39 -6.54
N THR A 10 -9.66 -14.40 -5.64
CA THR A 10 -8.44 -13.89 -5.00
C THR A 10 -7.80 -14.92 -4.07
N LEU A 11 -8.60 -15.77 -3.41
CA LEU A 11 -8.08 -16.88 -2.60
C LEU A 11 -7.43 -17.96 -3.47
N GLU A 12 -8.06 -18.35 -4.59
CA GLU A 12 -7.49 -19.30 -5.56
C GLU A 12 -6.17 -18.77 -6.16
N GLU A 13 -6.12 -17.47 -6.52
CA GLU A 13 -4.90 -16.84 -7.03
C GLU A 13 -3.77 -16.79 -6.00
N GLU A 14 -4.10 -16.64 -4.71
CA GLU A 14 -3.14 -16.65 -3.61
C GLU A 14 -2.62 -18.07 -3.29
N GLU A 15 -3.49 -19.08 -3.32
CA GLU A 15 -3.09 -20.49 -3.16
C GLU A 15 -2.20 -20.97 -4.31
N ASP A 16 -2.50 -20.57 -5.55
CA ASP A 16 -1.67 -20.88 -6.72
C ASP A 16 -0.28 -20.23 -6.64
N ARG A 17 -0.19 -19.03 -6.06
CA ARG A 17 1.11 -18.38 -5.80
C ARG A 17 1.89 -19.16 -4.74
N ARG A 18 1.26 -19.54 -3.64
CA ARG A 18 1.89 -20.34 -2.58
C ARG A 18 2.39 -21.69 -3.12
N ARG A 19 1.60 -22.34 -3.97
CA ARG A 19 1.97 -23.61 -4.62
C ARG A 19 3.17 -23.48 -5.57
N ARG A 20 3.32 -22.35 -6.26
CA ARG A 20 4.50 -22.08 -7.12
C ARG A 20 5.75 -21.80 -6.30
N GLU A 21 5.63 -21.07 -5.20
CA GLU A 21 6.74 -20.80 -4.27
C GLU A 21 7.21 -22.09 -3.57
N GLU A 22 6.27 -22.92 -3.11
CA GLU A 22 6.58 -24.25 -2.54
C GLU A 22 7.26 -25.16 -3.58
N ALA A 23 6.78 -25.19 -4.83
CA ALA A 23 7.41 -25.97 -5.90
C ALA A 23 8.81 -25.46 -6.28
N MET A 24 9.03 -24.14 -6.25
CA MET A 24 10.34 -23.55 -6.51
C MET A 24 11.32 -23.82 -5.37
N ALA A 25 10.87 -23.73 -4.11
CA ALA A 25 11.67 -24.08 -2.94
C ALA A 25 11.99 -25.59 -2.89
N GLN A 26 11.08 -26.45 -3.34
CA GLN A 26 11.30 -27.89 -3.43
C GLN A 26 12.28 -28.25 -4.56
N ALA A 27 12.21 -27.55 -5.70
CA ALA A 27 13.20 -27.71 -6.77
C ALA A 27 14.59 -27.20 -6.38
N GLU A 28 14.69 -26.11 -5.60
CA GLU A 28 15.98 -25.65 -5.03
C GLU A 28 16.52 -26.62 -3.97
N ALA A 29 15.66 -27.32 -3.22
CA ALA A 29 16.09 -28.35 -2.27
C ALA A 29 16.53 -29.66 -2.96
N GLU A 30 15.96 -30.01 -4.12
CA GLU A 30 16.35 -31.19 -4.91
C GLU A 30 17.67 -30.97 -5.69
N ASP A 31 18.05 -29.73 -6.01
CA ASP A 31 19.34 -29.41 -6.65
C ASP A 31 20.53 -29.53 -5.66
N ASP A 32 20.28 -29.44 -4.34
CA ASP A 32 21.27 -29.60 -3.27
C ASP A 32 21.42 -31.08 -2.81
N GLU A 33 20.55 -32.00 -3.26
CA GLU A 33 20.61 -33.45 -2.99
C GLU A 33 21.04 -34.29 -4.21
N SER A 34 21.79 -33.69 -5.15
CA SER A 34 22.39 -34.40 -6.29
C SER A 34 23.93 -34.49 -6.26
N ASP A 35 24.55 -34.29 -5.08
CA ASP A 35 25.97 -34.62 -4.85
C ASP A 35 26.21 -35.31 -3.49
N SER A 36 25.45 -36.37 -3.16
CA SER A 36 25.90 -37.35 -2.16
C SER A 36 25.05 -38.63 -2.13
N THR A 37 25.26 -39.53 -3.08
CA THR A 37 24.97 -40.95 -2.87
C THR A 37 26.06 -41.84 -3.46
N GLY A 38 26.96 -42.29 -2.59
CA GLY A 38 27.57 -43.61 -2.65
C GLY A 38 29.03 -43.68 -3.09
N LEU A 39 29.96 -43.83 -2.14
CA LEU A 39 30.52 -45.13 -1.76
C LEU A 39 31.64 -45.01 -0.71
N THR A 40 31.37 -45.63 0.45
CA THR A 40 32.28 -46.39 1.34
C THR A 40 33.64 -45.80 1.72
N GLY A 41 33.80 -45.55 3.03
CA GLY A 41 35.12 -45.48 3.66
C GLY A 41 35.86 -46.82 3.57
N GLU A 42 37.18 -46.75 3.48
CA GLU A 42 38.12 -47.09 4.56
C GLU A 42 39.53 -46.69 4.12
N GLY A 43 40.34 -46.24 5.06
CA GLY A 43 41.65 -45.65 4.78
C GLY A 43 42.71 -46.66 4.39
N TYR A 44 43.79 -46.17 3.75
CA TYR A 44 45.17 -46.54 4.09
C TYR A 44 46.16 -45.57 3.42
N SER A 45 47.10 -45.07 4.24
CA SER A 45 48.51 -44.76 3.94
C SER A 45 48.90 -43.85 2.76
N GLY A 46 49.76 -42.85 3.06
CA GLY A 46 50.88 -42.55 2.17
C GLY A 46 51.26 -41.07 2.05
N ASP A 47 52.32 -40.72 2.77
CA ASP A 47 53.11 -39.48 2.78
C ASP A 47 53.59 -39.01 1.37
N PRO A 48 54.03 -37.74 1.20
CA PRO A 48 54.26 -37.05 -0.06
C PRO A 48 55.71 -37.18 -0.56
N ASP A 49 55.94 -37.02 -1.87
CA ASP A 49 57.22 -36.45 -2.31
C ASP A 49 57.23 -35.82 -3.72
N LYS A 50 57.72 -34.56 -3.74
CA LYS A 50 58.69 -33.93 -4.66
C LYS A 50 58.55 -33.95 -6.20
N ARG A 51 58.64 -32.70 -6.72
CA ARG A 51 59.56 -32.21 -7.80
C ARG A 51 59.24 -32.68 -9.25
N SER A 52 59.45 -31.96 -10.35
CA SER A 52 60.01 -30.65 -10.69
C SER A 52 59.90 -30.47 -12.23
N GLY A 53 60.02 -29.23 -12.75
CA GLY A 53 60.59 -28.96 -14.09
C GLY A 53 59.60 -28.51 -15.18
N LYS A 54 59.43 -27.21 -15.48
CA LYS A 54 60.20 -26.27 -16.37
C LYS A 54 59.93 -26.38 -17.90
N LYS A 55 59.56 -25.21 -18.48
CA LYS A 55 59.65 -24.75 -19.90
C LYS A 55 58.64 -25.38 -20.88
N LYS A 56 58.08 -24.73 -21.92
CA LYS A 56 58.60 -23.70 -22.86
C LYS A 56 57.42 -23.17 -23.72
N ALA A 57 57.56 -21.97 -24.27
CA ALA A 57 56.63 -21.32 -25.19
C ALA A 57 56.66 -21.86 -26.65
N LYS A 58 55.54 -21.79 -27.41
CA LYS A 58 55.46 -21.22 -28.80
C LYS A 58 54.08 -21.41 -29.49
N LYS A 59 53.41 -20.27 -29.70
CA LYS A 59 52.67 -19.72 -30.88
C LYS A 59 52.34 -20.62 -32.10
N ARG A 60 51.10 -20.47 -32.63
CA ARG A 60 50.69 -20.33 -34.06
C ARG A 60 49.13 -20.18 -34.14
N LYS A 61 48.44 -19.52 -35.08
CA LYS A 61 48.69 -18.46 -36.09
C LYS A 61 47.34 -18.15 -36.80
N GLY A 62 46.99 -16.86 -36.96
CA GLY A 62 46.22 -16.30 -38.10
C GLY A 62 44.69 -16.15 -37.91
N ASN A 63 43.99 -15.16 -38.48
CA ASN A 63 44.38 -13.97 -39.23
C ASN A 63 43.11 -13.09 -39.46
N LYS A 64 43.28 -11.75 -39.38
CA LYS A 64 42.67 -10.69 -40.21
C LYS A 64 41.29 -10.04 -39.90
N LYS A 65 41.33 -8.70 -40.11
CA LYS A 65 40.32 -7.61 -40.09
C LYS A 65 39.84 -7.20 -38.69
N GLY A 66 40.18 -6.03 -38.13
CA GLY A 66 40.22 -4.67 -38.70
C GLY A 66 38.79 -4.11 -38.70
N ASN A 67 38.43 -2.94 -38.20
CA ASN A 67 39.14 -1.76 -37.74
C ASN A 67 38.11 -0.91 -36.95
N THR A 68 38.59 0.05 -36.15
CA THR A 68 37.91 1.32 -35.84
C THR A 68 36.54 1.30 -35.15
N SER A 69 36.61 1.61 -33.85
CA SER A 69 35.70 2.48 -33.11
C SER A 69 34.67 3.23 -33.97
N THR A 70 33.45 2.71 -34.01
CA THR A 70 32.28 3.47 -34.43
C THR A 70 31.45 3.80 -33.21
N ALA A 71 31.29 5.10 -33.03
CA ALA A 71 30.36 5.75 -32.14
C ALA A 71 29.03 5.00 -32.05
N SER A 72 28.76 4.41 -30.88
CA SER A 72 27.40 4.39 -30.35
C SER A 72 27.36 5.42 -29.25
N LYS A 73 27.13 6.67 -29.67
CA LYS A 73 26.50 7.69 -28.84
C LYS A 73 25.32 6.98 -28.17
N ARG A 74 25.47 6.60 -26.90
CA ARG A 74 24.34 6.59 -25.98
C ARG A 74 23.81 8.01 -26.04
N LYS A 75 22.83 8.20 -26.92
CA LYS A 75 21.94 9.35 -26.89
C LYS A 75 21.23 9.20 -25.55
N ARG A 76 21.90 9.66 -24.49
CA ARG A 76 21.22 10.21 -23.33
C ARG A 76 20.27 11.21 -23.98
N LEU A 77 19.01 10.85 -24.03
CA LEU A 77 17.95 11.82 -24.25
C LEU A 77 17.98 12.68 -22.99
N ASP A 78 18.93 13.61 -22.98
CA ASP A 78 18.92 14.81 -22.18
C ASP A 78 17.91 15.73 -22.87
N GLY A 79 16.66 15.30 -22.84
CA GLY A 79 15.50 16.15 -23.07
C GLY A 79 15.03 16.62 -21.69
N PRO A 80 14.39 17.80 -21.57
CA PRO A 80 13.80 18.22 -20.32
C PRO A 80 12.91 17.08 -19.82
N ILE A 81 13.28 16.45 -18.69
CA ILE A 81 12.37 15.55 -18.00
C ILE A 81 11.20 16.44 -17.63
N ASP A 82 10.08 16.23 -18.33
CA ASP A 82 8.86 16.95 -18.11
C ASP A 82 8.45 16.67 -16.65
N GLY A 83 8.61 17.67 -15.78
CA GLY A 83 8.36 17.51 -14.34
C GLY A 83 6.93 17.02 -14.05
N THR A 84 6.01 17.16 -15.02
CA THR A 84 4.66 16.61 -14.97
C THR A 84 4.61 15.09 -15.15
N GLU A 85 5.48 14.50 -15.97
CA GLU A 85 5.58 13.05 -16.16
C GLU A 85 6.21 12.39 -14.92
N GLU A 86 7.23 13.03 -14.32
CA GLU A 86 7.84 12.56 -13.09
C GLU A 86 6.85 12.60 -11.91
N LEU A 87 6.04 13.65 -11.81
CA LEU A 87 4.97 13.75 -10.82
C LEU A 87 3.93 12.63 -11.02
N SER A 88 3.48 12.42 -12.26
CA SER A 88 2.50 11.38 -12.58
C SER A 88 2.99 9.99 -12.20
N ARG A 89 4.25 9.66 -12.53
CA ARG A 89 4.90 8.41 -12.11
C ARG A 89 4.93 8.27 -10.59
N LYS A 90 5.36 9.32 -9.87
CA LYS A 90 5.39 9.31 -8.40
C LYS A 90 3.99 9.10 -7.79
N VAL A 91 2.95 9.67 -8.39
CA VAL A 91 1.56 9.47 -7.97
C VAL A 91 1.16 8.01 -8.16
N TYR A 92 1.37 7.42 -9.33
CA TYR A 92 1.05 6.00 -9.57
C TYR A 92 1.84 5.04 -8.67
N ASP A 93 3.14 5.30 -8.47
CA ASP A 93 3.96 4.51 -7.55
C ASP A 93 3.42 4.58 -6.11
N THR A 94 2.90 5.73 -5.69
CA THR A 94 2.29 5.91 -4.37
C THR A 94 0.92 5.24 -4.29
N MET A 95 0.11 5.34 -5.34
CA MET A 95 -1.19 4.68 -5.43
C MET A 95 -1.03 3.16 -5.35
N GLU A 96 -0.06 2.59 -6.05
CA GLU A 96 0.22 1.15 -6.02
C GLU A 96 0.66 0.69 -4.62
N LYS A 97 1.53 1.45 -3.96
CA LYS A 97 1.98 1.16 -2.58
C LYS A 97 0.86 1.20 -1.55
N LEU A 98 -0.17 2.03 -1.76
CA LEU A 98 -1.27 2.24 -0.80
C LEU A 98 -2.60 1.61 -1.26
N LYS A 99 -2.59 0.79 -2.32
CA LYS A 99 -3.80 0.25 -2.95
C LYS A 99 -4.67 -0.60 -2.01
N GLU A 100 -4.09 -1.18 -0.97
CA GLU A 100 -4.79 -2.02 0.01
C GLU A 100 -5.44 -1.19 1.15
N ILE A 101 -5.10 0.09 1.27
CA ILE A 101 -5.61 0.99 2.31
C ILE A 101 -6.79 1.85 1.80
N PHE A 102 -6.83 2.12 0.49
CA PHE A 102 -7.87 2.94 -0.14
C PHE A 102 -8.88 2.09 -0.90
N PHE A 103 -10.16 2.25 -0.57
CA PHE A 103 -11.26 1.55 -1.22
C PHE A 103 -11.99 2.46 -2.20
N VAL A 104 -12.16 2.02 -3.44
CA VAL A 104 -13.04 2.66 -4.42
C VAL A 104 -14.34 1.88 -4.51
N ILE A 105 -15.39 2.39 -3.85
CA ILE A 105 -16.70 1.75 -3.84
C ILE A 105 -17.57 2.35 -4.95
N ARG A 106 -17.96 1.50 -5.90
CA ARG A 106 -18.87 1.87 -6.98
C ARG A 106 -20.32 1.55 -6.57
N LEU A 107 -21.10 2.60 -6.29
CA LEU A 107 -22.52 2.47 -5.90
C LEU A 107 -23.47 2.33 -7.10
N HIS A 108 -23.16 2.98 -8.24
CA HIS A 108 -23.95 2.92 -9.47
C HIS A 108 -23.18 2.21 -10.59
N ARG A 109 -23.90 1.62 -11.56
CA ARG A 109 -23.26 1.05 -12.76
C ARG A 109 -22.51 2.15 -13.53
N HIS A 110 -21.45 1.76 -14.23
CA HIS A 110 -20.55 2.71 -14.90
C HIS A 110 -21.28 3.71 -15.81
N ASN A 111 -22.27 3.22 -16.56
CA ASN A 111 -22.98 4.02 -17.56
C ASN A 111 -24.19 4.77 -16.99
N SER A 112 -24.62 4.47 -15.75
CA SER A 112 -25.81 5.13 -15.18
C SER A 112 -25.50 6.46 -14.52
N ALA A 113 -24.26 6.69 -14.08
CA ALA A 113 -23.88 7.88 -13.30
C ALA A 113 -24.19 9.21 -14.01
N ALA A 114 -23.98 9.28 -15.33
CA ALA A 114 -24.22 10.48 -16.13
C ALA A 114 -25.71 10.80 -16.36
N THR A 115 -26.61 9.88 -16.03
CA THR A 115 -28.06 10.02 -16.23
C THR A 115 -28.83 10.17 -14.92
N LEU A 116 -28.12 10.21 -13.79
CA LEU A 116 -28.75 10.38 -12.49
C LEU A 116 -29.33 11.79 -12.35
N PRO A 117 -30.50 11.94 -11.71
CA PRO A 117 -31.01 13.25 -11.34
C PRO A 117 -30.08 13.93 -10.31
N PRO A 118 -30.18 15.26 -10.14
CA PRO A 118 -29.50 15.96 -9.06
C PRO A 118 -29.83 15.34 -7.69
N THR A 119 -28.82 15.20 -6.84
CA THR A 119 -28.98 14.72 -5.46
C THR A 119 -29.64 15.80 -4.61
N SER A 120 -30.72 15.45 -3.91
CA SER A 120 -31.37 16.32 -2.92
C SER A 120 -31.39 15.58 -1.59
N ASP A 121 -30.81 16.19 -0.56
CA ASP A 121 -30.88 15.68 0.81
C ASP A 121 -32.16 16.24 1.47
N PRO A 122 -33.09 15.38 1.95
CA PRO A 122 -34.29 15.83 2.64
C PRO A 122 -34.03 16.28 4.08
N ASP A 123 -32.87 15.94 4.66
CA ASP A 123 -32.58 16.20 6.07
C ASP A 123 -32.17 17.66 6.29
N GLN A 124 -32.66 18.24 7.39
CA GLN A 124 -32.24 19.59 7.78
C GLN A 124 -30.81 19.57 8.32
N PRO A 125 -29.99 20.59 8.02
CA PRO A 125 -28.66 20.70 8.57
C PRO A 125 -28.74 20.80 10.10
N VAL A 126 -28.09 19.87 10.79
CA VAL A 126 -27.98 19.87 12.25
C VAL A 126 -26.68 20.60 12.64
N HIS A 127 -26.81 21.68 13.40
CA HIS A 127 -25.66 22.41 13.94
C HIS A 127 -25.33 21.94 15.36
N SER A 128 -24.07 21.56 15.58
CA SER A 128 -23.51 21.23 16.90
C SER A 128 -22.00 21.46 16.85
N GLU A 129 -21.51 22.44 17.60
CA GLU A 129 -20.08 22.72 17.76
C GLU A 129 -19.34 21.50 18.33
N LEU A 130 -20.04 20.74 19.18
CA LEU A 130 -19.50 19.53 19.78
C LEU A 130 -19.29 18.39 18.77
N MET A 131 -20.17 18.23 17.78
CA MET A 131 -20.12 17.16 16.78
C MET A 131 -19.55 17.61 15.42
N ASP A 132 -19.20 18.89 15.26
CA ASP A 132 -18.66 19.44 14.00
C ASP A 132 -17.30 18.84 13.63
N SER A 133 -16.51 18.46 14.65
CA SER A 133 -15.24 17.77 14.45
C SER A 133 -15.00 16.70 15.49
N ARG A 134 -14.24 15.67 15.09
CA ARG A 134 -13.74 14.65 16.01
C ARG A 134 -12.96 15.27 17.18
N ASP A 135 -12.21 16.32 16.90
CA ASP A 135 -11.29 16.90 17.87
C ASP A 135 -12.05 17.66 18.97
N ALA A 136 -13.16 18.33 18.65
CA ALA A 136 -14.05 18.95 19.64
C ALA A 136 -14.61 17.91 20.64
N PHE A 137 -15.12 16.79 20.13
CA PHE A 137 -15.57 15.67 20.96
C PHE A 137 -14.43 15.10 21.82
N LEU A 138 -13.26 14.82 21.23
CA LEU A 138 -12.13 14.27 21.98
C LEU A 138 -11.57 15.25 23.00
N GLN A 139 -11.61 16.55 22.74
CA GLN A 139 -11.24 17.57 23.71
C GLN A 139 -12.18 17.55 24.92
N MET A 140 -13.50 17.58 24.68
CA MET A 140 -14.49 17.51 25.76
C MET A 140 -14.35 16.21 26.58
N ALA A 141 -14.13 15.08 25.91
CA ALA A 141 -13.89 13.82 26.58
C ALA A 141 -12.64 13.85 27.47
N ARG A 142 -11.54 14.47 27.02
CA ARG A 142 -10.32 14.61 27.83
C ARG A 142 -10.53 15.54 29.03
N GLU A 143 -11.13 16.71 28.80
CA GLU A 143 -11.39 17.71 29.84
C GLU A 143 -12.31 17.18 30.95
N ARG A 144 -13.30 16.37 30.58
CA ARG A 144 -14.29 15.79 31.51
C ARG A 144 -13.98 14.36 31.93
N HIS A 145 -12.81 13.84 31.57
CA HIS A 145 -12.39 12.46 31.86
C HIS A 145 -13.42 11.39 31.43
N LEU A 146 -14.04 11.59 30.27
CA LEU A 146 -14.96 10.63 29.67
C LEU A 146 -14.15 9.53 28.98
N GLU A 147 -14.44 8.29 29.36
CA GLU A 147 -13.75 7.12 28.83
C GLU A 147 -14.70 6.10 28.23
N PHE A 148 -14.19 5.39 27.21
CA PHE A 148 -14.88 4.30 26.52
C PHE A 148 -14.15 2.96 26.69
N SER A 149 -13.45 2.80 27.83
CA SER A 149 -12.59 1.66 28.15
C SER A 149 -13.32 0.44 28.75
N SER A 150 -14.55 0.62 29.24
CA SER A 150 -15.39 -0.46 29.77
C SER A 150 -16.87 -0.12 29.58
N LEU A 151 -17.76 -1.12 29.63
CA LEU A 151 -19.20 -0.89 29.47
C LEU A 151 -19.76 0.14 30.46
N ARG A 152 -19.33 0.08 31.74
CA ARG A 152 -19.77 1.02 32.76
C ARG A 152 -19.31 2.45 32.45
N ARG A 153 -18.04 2.63 32.08
CA ARG A 153 -17.47 3.94 31.71
C ARG A 153 -18.12 4.49 30.43
N ALA A 154 -18.26 3.66 29.40
CA ALA A 154 -18.89 4.04 28.14
C ALA A 154 -20.35 4.47 28.34
N LYS A 155 -21.13 3.78 29.20
CA LYS A 155 -22.51 4.20 29.53
C LYS A 155 -22.55 5.58 30.18
N TYR A 156 -21.67 5.84 31.15
CA TYR A 156 -21.57 7.15 31.78
C TYR A 156 -21.17 8.24 30.77
N SER A 157 -20.10 7.99 30.00
CA SER A 157 -19.62 8.93 28.96
C SER A 157 -20.68 9.22 27.91
N THR A 158 -21.45 8.21 27.49
CA THR A 158 -22.57 8.37 26.54
C THR A 158 -23.70 9.19 27.16
N MET A 159 -24.04 8.97 28.44
CA MET A 159 -25.06 9.76 29.13
C MET A 159 -24.67 11.25 29.19
N VAL A 160 -23.40 11.55 29.50
CA VAL A 160 -22.89 12.93 29.50
C VAL A 160 -22.94 13.53 28.09
N LEU A 161 -22.52 12.77 27.07
CA LEU A 161 -22.58 13.19 25.67
C LEU A 161 -24.01 13.55 25.24
N LEU A 162 -24.98 12.68 25.55
CA LEU A 162 -26.40 12.91 25.24
C LEU A 162 -26.94 14.15 25.94
N TYR A 163 -26.54 14.37 27.19
CA TYR A 163 -26.92 15.57 27.94
C TYR A 163 -26.39 16.84 27.26
N GLU A 164 -25.09 16.89 26.94
CA GLU A 164 -24.47 18.06 26.30
C GLU A 164 -25.12 18.36 24.93
N LEU A 165 -25.37 17.33 24.12
CA LEU A 165 -26.07 17.48 22.83
C LEU A 165 -27.49 18.05 23.01
N HIS A 166 -28.23 17.54 24.00
CA HIS A 166 -29.58 18.02 24.26
C HIS A 166 -29.60 19.47 24.76
N MET A 167 -28.62 19.84 25.59
CA MET A 167 -28.46 21.22 26.08
C MET A 167 -28.06 22.18 24.96
N GLU A 168 -27.08 21.80 24.12
CA GLU A 168 -26.62 22.61 22.99
C GLU A 168 -27.77 22.91 22.02
N GLN A 169 -28.57 21.90 21.67
CA GLN A 169 -29.75 22.07 20.83
C GLN A 169 -30.75 23.04 21.47
N ARG A 170 -31.07 22.88 22.77
CA ARG A 170 -31.94 23.81 23.50
C ARG A 170 -31.41 25.25 23.49
N GLN A 171 -30.11 25.46 23.68
CA GLN A 171 -29.51 26.80 23.66
C GLN A 171 -29.53 27.41 22.26
N SER A 172 -29.36 26.60 21.21
CA SER A 172 -29.52 27.04 19.82
C SER A 172 -30.96 27.52 19.55
N PHE A 173 -31.98 26.82 20.08
CA PHE A 173 -33.37 27.27 20.02
C PHE A 173 -33.65 28.57 20.80
N MET A 174 -32.85 28.88 21.83
CA MET A 174 -32.98 30.08 22.67
C MET A 174 -32.18 31.29 22.16
N LYS A 175 -31.45 31.16 21.05
CA LYS A 175 -30.86 32.30 20.33
C LYS A 175 -31.82 32.73 19.21
N PRO A 176 -32.90 33.48 19.47
CA PRO A 176 -33.55 34.19 18.38
C PRO A 176 -32.47 35.09 17.78
N ALA A 177 -32.32 35.00 16.46
CA ALA A 177 -31.38 35.81 15.72
C ALA A 177 -31.55 37.29 16.10
N PHE A 178 -30.65 37.83 16.92
CA PHE A 178 -30.39 39.26 16.96
C PHE A 178 -29.68 39.66 15.65
N ARG A 179 -30.38 39.49 14.52
CA ARG A 179 -30.16 40.33 13.35
C ARG A 179 -30.90 41.63 13.64
N TYR A 180 -30.22 42.57 14.29
CA TYR A 180 -30.64 43.96 14.17
C TYR A 180 -30.56 44.32 12.68
N PRO A 181 -31.61 44.87 12.06
CA PRO A 181 -31.47 45.43 10.73
C PRO A 181 -30.44 46.58 10.78
N PRO A 182 -29.61 46.76 9.73
CA PRO A 182 -28.76 47.93 9.67
C PRO A 182 -29.65 49.19 9.70
N PHE A 183 -29.39 50.08 10.66
CA PHE A 183 -29.93 51.43 10.64
C PHE A 183 -29.37 52.14 9.40
N THR A 184 -30.17 52.23 8.33
CA THR A 184 -29.92 53.18 7.26
C THR A 184 -30.39 54.55 7.73
N LYS A 185 -29.46 55.50 7.87
CA LYS A 185 -29.77 56.92 7.82
C LYS A 185 -29.74 57.38 6.37
#